data_AF-A0A0S8A5E6-F1
#
_entry.id   AF-A0A0S8A5E6-F1
#
_cell.length_a   1.000
_cell.length_b   1.000
_cell.length_c   1.000
_cell.angle_alpha   90.00
_cell.angle_beta   90.00
_cell.angle_gamma   90.00
#
_symmetry.space_group_name_H-M   'P 1'
#
loop_
_entity.id
_entity.type
_entity.pdbx_description
1 polymer ?
#
loop_
_entity_poly.entity_id
_entity_poly.type
_entity_poly.pdbx_seq_one_letter_code
_entity_poly.pdbx_strand_id
1 'polypeptide(L)'
;YNLSNQALFDLGQQLNPLRERNILIVGTGGITHNLRTVDPHHTGAPPAWAVDFDQWIERTLVNHDYDQLIHWQSQAPQARMNHPTPEHFRPLLIVTGAAQHEPVSFPITGFEWGSMSRRSVQLG
;
A
#
# COMPACT_ATOMS: atom_id res chain seq x y z
N TYR A 1 -9.62 7.47 18.34
CA TYR A 1 -9.87 8.18 17.07
C TYR A 1 -9.49 7.26 15.92
N ASN A 2 -10.42 6.92 15.04
CA ASN A 2 -10.17 6.02 13.91
C ASN A 2 -10.53 6.76 12.62
N LEU A 3 -9.54 7.34 11.94
CA LEU A 3 -9.75 8.09 10.69
C LEU A 3 -10.24 7.15 9.58
N SER A 4 -11.15 7.65 8.73
CA SER A 4 -11.56 6.96 7.50
C SER A 4 -10.41 6.95 6.49
N ASN A 5 -10.48 6.06 5.49
CA ASN A 5 -9.49 6.04 4.41
C ASN A 5 -9.42 7.38 3.67
N GLN A 6 -10.59 8.00 3.43
CA GLN A 6 -10.67 9.35 2.86
C GLN A 6 -9.91 10.36 3.73
N ALA A 7 -10.18 10.38 5.04
CA ALA A 7 -9.52 11.33 5.94
C ALA A 7 -8.00 11.12 6.02
N LEU A 8 -7.51 9.89 5.85
CA LEU A 8 -6.08 9.59 5.79
C LEU A 8 -5.46 10.08 4.47
N PHE A 9 -6.19 9.93 3.36
CA PHE A 9 -5.76 10.44 2.06
C PHE A 9 -5.74 11.98 2.06
N ASP A 10 -6.79 12.62 2.58
CA ASP A 10 -6.90 14.08 2.74
C ASP A 10 -5.80 14.62 3.65
N LEU A 11 -5.45 13.90 4.73
CA LEU A 11 -4.30 14.23 5.57
C LEU A 11 -3.01 14.22 4.74
N GLY A 12 -2.82 13.21 3.89
CA GLY A 12 -1.73 13.18 2.93
C GLY A 12 -1.69 14.44 2.05
N GLN A 13 -2.82 14.82 1.46
CA GLN A 13 -2.93 16.03 0.63
C GLN A 13 -2.49 17.29 1.38
N GLN A 14 -2.84 17.42 2.65
CA GLN A 14 -2.41 18.55 3.48
C GLN A 14 -0.90 18.57 3.74
N LEU A 15 -0.21 17.43 3.61
CA LEU A 15 1.24 17.34 3.74
C LEU A 15 1.99 17.65 2.43
N ASN A 16 1.31 17.69 1.28
CA ASN A 16 1.95 17.92 -0.02
C ASN A 16 2.86 19.16 -0.07
N PRO A 17 2.49 20.33 0.51
CA PRO A 17 3.37 21.51 0.51
C PRO A 17 4.70 21.35 1.25
N LEU A 18 4.85 20.31 2.08
CA LEU A 18 6.13 20.00 2.73
C LEU A 18 7.15 19.45 1.71
N ARG A 19 6.69 18.76 0.67
CA ARG A 19 7.58 18.22 -0.38
C ARG A 19 8.29 19.33 -1.16
N GLU A 20 7.60 20.44 -1.41
CA GLU A 20 8.18 21.66 -2.02
C GLU A 20 9.29 22.30 -1.16
N ARG A 21 9.37 21.93 0.13
CA ARG A 21 10.37 22.40 1.08
C ARG A 21 11.50 21.39 1.31
N ASN A 22 11.67 20.43 0.40
CA ASN A 22 12.67 19.36 0.50
C ASN A 22 12.51 18.47 1.76
N ILE A 23 11.27 18.28 2.22
CA ILE A 23 10.97 17.36 3.32
C ILE A 23 10.54 16.01 2.73
N LEU A 24 11.23 14.95 3.15
CA LEU A 24 10.87 13.58 2.80
C LEU A 24 9.71 13.09 3.68
N ILE A 25 8.66 12.56 3.05
CA ILE A 25 7.54 11.90 3.73
C ILE A 25 7.74 10.40 3.60
N VAL A 26 7.84 9.70 4.74
CA VAL A 26 8.03 8.24 4.79
C VAL A 26 6.87 7.60 5.54
N GLY A 27 6.17 6.69 4.86
CA GLY A 27 5.19 5.79 5.46
C GLY A 27 5.76 4.38 5.54
N THR A 28 5.69 3.76 6.73
CA THR A 28 6.10 2.37 6.93
C THR A 28 4.88 1.51 7.25
N GLY A 29 4.72 0.40 6.53
CA GLY A 29 3.54 -0.46 6.55
C GLY A 29 3.78 -1.75 5.79
N GLY A 30 2.74 -2.31 5.16
CA GLY A 30 2.86 -3.51 4.34
C GLY A 30 1.77 -3.59 3.28
N ILE A 31 2.14 -3.94 2.05
CA ILE A 31 1.18 -4.14 0.96
C ILE A 31 0.30 -5.36 1.22
N THR A 32 0.86 -6.44 1.75
CA THR A 32 0.10 -7.57 2.31
C THR A 32 0.54 -7.76 3.76
N HIS A 33 -0.41 -8.03 4.67
CA HIS A 33 -0.13 -8.15 6.09
C HIS A 33 -1.14 -9.06 6.81
N ASN A 34 -1.03 -10.37 6.57
CA ASN A 34 -1.79 -11.37 7.31
C ASN A 34 -0.84 -12.33 8.04
N LEU A 35 -0.60 -12.04 9.32
CA LEU A 35 0.32 -12.84 10.14
C LEU A 35 -0.15 -14.29 10.35
N ARG A 36 -1.42 -14.61 10.09
CA ARG A 36 -1.93 -15.99 10.18
C ARG A 36 -1.41 -16.88 9.05
N THR A 37 -0.86 -16.30 7.98
CA THR A 37 -0.38 -17.01 6.79
C THR A 37 1.13 -16.92 6.59
N VAL A 38 1.84 -16.29 7.54
CA VAL A 38 3.29 -16.15 7.52
C VAL A 38 3.93 -17.51 7.76
N ASP A 39 4.85 -17.89 6.88
CA ASP A 39 5.68 -19.08 7.01
C ASP A 39 7.15 -18.72 6.69
N PRO A 40 8.01 -18.57 7.71
CA PRO A 40 9.43 -18.25 7.53
C PRO A 40 10.24 -19.32 6.78
N HIS A 41 9.72 -20.54 6.66
CA HIS A 41 10.36 -21.66 5.98
C HIS A 41 9.79 -21.91 4.57
N HIS A 42 8.86 -21.06 4.12
CA HIS A 42 8.26 -21.18 2.79
C HIS A 42 9.33 -21.02 1.70
N THR A 43 9.40 -22.01 0.81
CA THR A 43 10.36 -22.06 -0.30
C THR A 43 9.70 -22.03 -1.67
N GLY A 44 8.36 -21.96 -1.72
CA GLY A 44 7.58 -21.97 -2.95
C GLY A 44 7.22 -20.57 -3.48
N ALA A 45 6.41 -20.55 -4.54
CA ALA A 45 5.79 -19.31 -5.00
C ALA A 45 4.84 -18.75 -3.91
N PRO A 46 4.70 -17.41 -3.80
CA PRO A 46 3.68 -16.82 -2.94
C PRO A 46 2.28 -17.24 -3.39
N PRO A 47 1.29 -17.28 -2.47
CA PRO A 47 -0.06 -17.66 -2.83
C PRO A 47 -0.69 -16.61 -3.77
N ALA A 48 -1.52 -17.08 -4.71
CA ALA A 48 -2.11 -16.22 -5.74
C ALA A 48 -2.84 -14.99 -5.18
N TRP A 49 -3.59 -15.13 -4.09
CA TRP A 49 -4.30 -14.01 -3.46
C TRP A 49 -3.39 -12.87 -2.99
N ALA A 50 -2.13 -13.18 -2.63
CA ALA A 50 -1.15 -12.18 -2.21
C ALA A 50 -0.53 -11.48 -3.43
N VAL A 51 -0.24 -12.25 -4.48
CA VAL A 51 0.26 -11.75 -5.76
C VAL A 51 -0.77 -10.85 -6.43
N ASP A 52 -2.03 -11.28 -6.48
CA ASP A 52 -3.12 -10.54 -7.14
C ASP A 52 -3.39 -9.20 -6.45
N PHE A 53 -3.34 -9.16 -5.11
CA PHE A 53 -3.49 -7.92 -4.34
C PHE A 53 -2.29 -6.98 -4.54
N ASP A 54 -1.06 -7.51 -4.48
CA ASP A 54 0.16 -6.74 -4.72
C ASP A 54 0.16 -6.11 -6.14
N GLN A 55 -0.20 -6.89 -7.16
CA GLN A 55 -0.34 -6.41 -8.54
C GLN A 55 -1.52 -5.45 -8.72
N TRP A 56 -2.60 -5.64 -7.98
CA TRP A 56 -3.70 -4.66 -7.94
C TRP A 56 -3.18 -3.32 -7.41
N ILE A 57 -2.42 -3.30 -6.32
CA ILE A 57 -1.81 -2.06 -5.81
C ILE A 57 -0.91 -1.39 -6.84
N GLU A 58 -0.04 -2.15 -7.50
CA GLU A 58 0.81 -1.64 -8.57
C GLU A 58 -0.01 -0.89 -9.62
N ARG A 59 -1.03 -1.57 -10.19
CA ARG A 59 -1.87 -1.02 -11.25
C ARG A 59 -2.66 0.20 -10.77
N THR A 60 -3.24 0.14 -9.57
CA THR A 60 -3.99 1.23 -8.96
C THR A 60 -3.12 2.47 -8.80
N LEU A 61 -1.88 2.32 -8.31
CA LEU A 61 -0.97 3.44 -8.15
C LEU A 61 -0.47 3.99 -9.48
N VAL A 62 -0.03 3.12 -10.41
CA VAL A 62 0.44 3.53 -11.76
C VAL A 62 -0.64 4.28 -12.54
N ASN A 63 -1.91 3.88 -12.39
CA ASN A 63 -3.03 4.55 -13.05
C ASN A 63 -3.54 5.79 -12.30
N HIS A 64 -2.93 6.14 -11.15
CA HIS A 64 -3.40 7.20 -10.26
C HIS A 64 -4.88 7.04 -9.86
N ASP A 65 -5.36 5.81 -9.70
CA ASP A 65 -6.75 5.50 -9.36
C ASP A 65 -6.96 5.59 -7.83
N TYR A 66 -7.03 6.83 -7.34
CA TYR A 66 -7.16 7.11 -5.91
C TYR A 66 -8.48 6.63 -5.33
N ASP A 67 -9.56 6.61 -6.13
CA ASP A 67 -10.86 6.12 -5.69
C ASP A 67 -10.79 4.62 -5.34
N GLN A 68 -10.17 3.82 -6.22
CA GLN A 68 -9.91 2.41 -5.92
C GLN A 68 -9.03 2.25 -4.67
N LEU A 69 -7.98 3.07 -4.52
CA LEU A 69 -7.08 2.99 -3.37
C LEU A 69 -7.80 3.35 -2.05
N ILE A 70 -8.62 4.41 -2.04
CA ILE A 70 -9.41 4.84 -0.88
C ILE A 70 -10.46 3.78 -0.52
N HIS A 71 -11.03 3.09 -1.51
CA HIS A 71 -12.02 2.03 -1.32
C HIS A 71 -11.46 0.60 -1.38
N TRP A 72 -10.15 0.43 -1.11
CA TRP A 72 -9.45 -0.85 -1.28
C TRP A 72 -10.12 -2.03 -0.58
N GLN A 73 -10.75 -1.85 0.60
CA GLN A 73 -11.39 -2.97 1.30
C GLN A 73 -12.51 -3.65 0.51
N SER A 74 -13.19 -2.93 -0.38
CA SER A 74 -14.25 -3.46 -1.24
C SER A 74 -13.80 -3.68 -2.69
N GLN A 75 -12.81 -2.93 -3.17
CA GLN A 75 -12.37 -2.97 -4.57
C GLN A 75 -11.21 -3.96 -4.80
N ALA A 76 -10.35 -4.16 -3.80
CA ALA A 76 -9.16 -4.98 -3.97
C ALA A 76 -9.48 -6.49 -3.89
N PRO A 77 -8.80 -7.32 -4.68
CA PRO A 77 -8.99 -8.76 -4.68
C PRO A 77 -8.59 -9.34 -3.30
N GLN A 78 -9.54 -10.02 -2.65
CA GLN A 78 -9.30 -10.71 -1.37
C GLN A 78 -8.70 -9.78 -0.29
N ALA A 79 -9.20 -8.53 -0.22
CA ALA A 79 -8.70 -7.51 0.70
C ALA A 79 -8.61 -7.98 2.16
N ARG A 80 -9.65 -8.66 2.68
CA ARG A 80 -9.65 -9.21 4.05
C ARG A 80 -8.65 -10.35 4.27
N MET A 81 -8.31 -11.09 3.23
CA MET A 81 -7.29 -12.14 3.30
C MET A 81 -5.89 -11.53 3.38
N ASN A 82 -5.65 -10.45 2.64
CA ASN A 82 -4.39 -9.71 2.68
C ASN A 82 -4.23 -8.89 3.96
N HIS A 83 -5.32 -8.33 4.46
CA HIS A 83 -5.36 -7.44 5.62
C HIS A 83 -6.58 -7.74 6.49
N PRO A 84 -6.43 -8.59 7.54
CA PRO A 84 -7.48 -8.81 8.52
C PRO A 84 -7.93 -7.53 9.23
N THR A 85 -7.01 -6.58 9.34
CA THR A 85 -7.17 -5.24 9.91
C THR A 85 -6.40 -4.25 9.03
N PRO A 86 -6.81 -2.95 8.97
CA PRO A 86 -6.33 -2.03 7.94
C PRO A 86 -5.00 -1.31 8.28
N GLU A 87 -4.48 -1.46 9.50
CA GLU A 87 -3.44 -0.59 10.05
C GLU A 87 -2.14 -0.56 9.24
N HIS A 88 -1.72 -1.68 8.67
CA HIS A 88 -0.50 -1.74 7.86
C HIS A 88 -0.69 -1.21 6.43
N PHE A 89 -1.94 -1.07 5.98
CA PHE A 89 -2.26 -0.46 4.68
C PHE A 89 -2.34 1.07 4.77
N ARG A 90 -2.83 1.60 5.89
CA ARG A 90 -3.10 3.03 6.09
C ARG A 90 -1.96 3.99 5.74
N PRO A 91 -0.68 3.70 6.02
CA PRO A 91 0.44 4.57 5.65
C PRO A 91 0.49 4.86 4.15
N LEU A 92 0.11 3.90 3.31
CA LEU A 92 0.09 4.07 1.85
C LEU A 92 -0.90 5.16 1.43
N LEU A 93 -2.06 5.27 2.09
CA LEU A 93 -3.07 6.30 1.79
C LEU A 93 -2.52 7.71 2.04
N ILE A 94 -1.80 7.90 3.15
CA ILE A 94 -1.21 9.20 3.52
C ILE A 94 -0.11 9.56 2.53
N VAL A 95 0.82 8.64 2.26
CA VAL A 95 1.95 8.88 1.34
C VAL A 95 1.46 9.17 -0.08
N THR A 96 0.46 8.43 -0.56
CA THR A 96 -0.14 8.67 -1.88
C THR A 96 -0.86 10.00 -1.94
N GLY A 97 -1.65 10.35 -0.92
CA GLY A 97 -2.31 11.66 -0.83
C GLY A 97 -1.30 12.82 -0.85
N ALA A 98 -0.11 12.63 -0.26
CA ALA A 98 0.93 13.66 -0.23
C ALA A 98 1.67 13.86 -1.56
N ALA A 99 1.56 12.94 -2.52
CA ALA A 99 2.34 12.94 -3.74
C ALA A 99 1.50 12.55 -4.96
N GLN A 100 0.28 13.09 -5.04
CA GLN A 100 -0.62 12.83 -6.18
C GLN A 100 0.00 13.28 -7.50
N HIS A 101 -0.25 12.50 -8.54
CA HIS A 101 0.15 12.70 -9.94
C HIS A 101 1.67 12.64 -10.19
N GLU A 102 2.44 12.29 -9.17
CA GLU A 102 3.88 12.09 -9.29
C GLU A 102 4.19 10.76 -9.96
N PRO A 103 5.34 10.65 -10.67
CA PRO A 103 5.81 9.38 -11.17
C PRO A 103 5.90 8.34 -10.05
N VAL A 104 5.35 7.15 -10.31
CA VAL A 104 5.40 6.01 -9.38
C VAL A 104 6.52 5.07 -9.78
N SER A 105 7.32 4.61 -8.81
CA SER A 105 8.29 3.53 -8.99
C SER A 105 8.29 2.55 -7.81
N PHE A 106 8.80 1.35 -8.05
CA PHE A 106 8.83 0.26 -7.08
C PHE A 106 10.26 -0.25 -6.87
N PRO A 107 11.09 0.47 -6.08
CA PRO A 107 12.52 0.16 -5.95
C PRO A 107 12.80 -1.19 -5.29
N ILE A 108 11.83 -1.73 -4.54
CA ILE A 108 11.89 -3.05 -3.92
C ILE A 108 10.59 -3.77 -4.23
N THR A 109 10.68 -5.00 -4.68
CA THR A 109 9.54 -5.90 -4.98
C THR A 109 9.85 -7.31 -4.51
N GLY A 110 8.85 -8.20 -4.58
CA GLY A 110 8.96 -9.60 -4.19
C GLY A 110 8.25 -9.90 -2.88
N PHE A 111 8.38 -11.13 -2.42
CA PHE A 111 7.69 -11.64 -1.24
C PHE A 111 8.68 -12.25 -0.25
N GLU A 112 8.32 -12.19 1.03
CA GLU A 112 8.97 -12.92 2.11
C GLU A 112 7.95 -13.70 2.95
N TRP A 113 8.47 -14.71 3.64
CA TRP A 113 7.71 -15.55 4.57
C TRP A 113 6.37 -16.05 4.03
N GLY A 114 6.37 -16.50 2.77
CA GLY A 114 5.20 -16.99 2.07
C GLY A 114 4.36 -15.91 1.42
N SER A 115 3.79 -15.01 2.21
CA SER A 115 2.73 -14.10 1.74
C SER A 115 2.98 -12.61 1.98
N MET A 116 4.10 -12.21 2.58
CA MET A 116 4.38 -10.82 2.93
C MET A 116 5.04 -10.11 1.74
N SER A 117 4.36 -9.16 1.12
CA SER A 117 4.92 -8.36 0.04
C SER A 117 5.97 -7.41 0.60
N ARG A 118 7.12 -7.36 -0.08
CA ARG A 118 8.22 -6.42 0.16
C ARG A 118 8.10 -5.16 -0.67
N ARG A 119 7.00 -5.00 -1.42
CA ARG A 119 6.82 -3.87 -2.34
C ARG A 119 6.96 -2.55 -1.59
N SER A 120 7.96 -1.78 -1.99
CA SER A 120 8.15 -0.39 -1.58
C SER A 120 7.68 0.52 -2.72
N VAL A 121 7.03 1.63 -2.37
CA VAL A 121 6.49 2.60 -3.33
C VAL A 121 7.26 3.91 -3.17
N GLN A 122 7.75 4.45 -4.29
CA GLN A 122 8.31 5.79 -4.36
C GLN A 122 7.47 6.66 -5.31
N LEU A 123 7.18 7.89 -4.88
CA LEU A 123 6.39 8.89 -5.60
C LEU A 123 7.23 10.17 -5.75
N GLY A 124 7.59 10.52 -6.99
CA GLY A 124 8.54 11.58 -7.31
C GLY A 124 9.94 11.05 -7.55
#